data_AF-A0A9J7L763-F1
#
_entry.id   AF-A0A9J7L763-F1
#
_cell.length_a   1.000
_cell.length_b   1.000
_cell.length_c   1.000
_cell.angle_alpha   90.00
_cell.angle_beta   90.00
_cell.angle_gamma   90.00
#
_symmetry.space_group_name_H-M   'P 1'
#
loop_
_entity.id
_entity.type
_entity.pdbx_description
1 polymer ?
#
loop_
_entity_poly.entity_id
_entity_poly.type
_entity_poly.pdbx_seq_one_letter_code
_entity_poly.pdbx_strand_id
1 'polypeptide(L)'
;MFQFIIPEKMAAIRKENARPPFLMAIYVLLFAAQLLVCGAAKRNVVILTEDNWASMLEGEWMVEFYAPWCPACRNLQSTWEEFADWGEDLEIQVGKVDVTEEAGLSGRFGVTSLPTIYHVLDGEFRKYTGSRTKDDFISFVDDKKWENVEPVESWKAPNSFLMSCVSWLFKISMAVRTIHTSITEDYGIPVWGSYCLFAAVTIVAGLLIGMVLVFITDCLCPAAPPKGFYEPVQMEMPPTKVRRDDRPPTEDQEEEDEEEEEMEEAEEGDAEEDNDANIRKRRVKATAE
;
A
#
# COMPACT_ATOMS: atom_id res chain seq x y z
N MET A 1 -46.31 71.33 -29.32
CA MET A 1 -47.67 70.78 -29.14
C MET A 1 -47.69 70.11 -27.76
N PHE A 2 -48.64 70.47 -26.89
CA PHE A 2 -48.92 69.85 -25.58
C PHE A 2 -47.76 69.59 -24.59
N GLN A 3 -47.45 70.60 -23.77
CA GLN A 3 -47.79 70.63 -22.33
C GLN A 3 -48.15 69.28 -21.66
N PHE A 4 -47.47 68.90 -20.56
CA PHE A 4 -48.08 68.57 -19.25
C PHE A 4 -47.03 68.19 -18.16
N ILE A 5 -47.07 68.97 -17.06
CA ILE A 5 -47.06 68.57 -15.63
C ILE A 5 -45.84 67.86 -14.99
N ILE A 6 -45.38 68.49 -13.90
CA ILE A 6 -44.43 68.00 -12.87
C ILE A 6 -45.19 67.28 -11.75
N PRO A 7 -44.60 66.26 -11.10
CA PRO A 7 -44.80 66.11 -9.65
C PRO A 7 -43.52 65.78 -8.86
N GLU A 8 -42.96 66.81 -8.20
CA GLU A 8 -42.47 66.90 -6.80
C GLU A 8 -42.00 65.69 -5.95
N LYS A 9 -41.71 64.49 -6.48
CA LYS A 9 -41.37 63.30 -5.65
C LYS A 9 -39.99 62.69 -5.88
N MET A 10 -38.94 63.50 -6.06
CA MET A 10 -37.56 63.00 -6.25
C MET A 10 -36.46 63.72 -5.42
N ALA A 11 -36.81 64.63 -4.51
CA ALA A 11 -35.82 65.38 -3.72
C ALA A 11 -35.53 64.82 -2.30
N ALA A 12 -36.33 63.86 -1.80
CA ALA A 12 -36.32 63.46 -0.39
C ALA A 12 -35.68 62.09 -0.08
N ILE A 13 -35.19 61.34 -1.07
CA ILE A 13 -34.67 59.97 -0.89
C ILE A 13 -33.15 59.90 -1.16
N ARG A 14 -32.38 60.82 -0.57
CA ARG A 14 -30.91 60.77 -0.54
C ARG A 14 -30.31 61.28 0.79
N LYS A 15 -30.91 60.88 1.92
CA LYS A 15 -30.40 61.20 3.27
C LYS A 15 -30.55 60.04 4.28
N GLU A 16 -30.46 58.78 3.84
CA GLU A 16 -30.66 57.64 4.76
C GLU A 16 -29.78 56.40 4.47
N ASN A 17 -28.56 56.58 3.95
CA ASN A 17 -27.56 55.49 3.96
C ASN A 17 -26.10 55.99 4.06
N ALA A 18 -25.89 57.17 4.63
CA ALA A 18 -24.57 57.59 5.09
C ALA A 18 -24.29 56.91 6.43
N ARG A 19 -23.92 55.62 6.39
CA ARG A 19 -23.56 54.84 7.58
C ARG A 19 -22.42 55.58 8.30
N PRO A 20 -22.59 56.02 9.57
CA PRO A 20 -21.60 56.86 10.22
C PRO A 20 -20.25 56.13 10.33
N PRO A 21 -19.11 56.84 10.21
CA PRO A 21 -17.78 56.22 10.25
C PRO A 21 -17.52 55.47 11.57
N PHE A 22 -18.19 55.86 12.65
CA PHE A 22 -18.19 55.14 13.93
C PHE A 22 -18.69 53.69 13.83
N LEU A 23 -19.73 53.39 13.03
CA LEU A 23 -20.20 52.01 12.88
C LEU A 23 -19.19 51.17 12.10
N MET A 24 -18.56 51.73 11.07
CA MET A 24 -17.50 51.04 10.32
C MET A 24 -16.27 50.81 11.23
N ALA A 25 -15.89 51.78 12.06
CA ALA A 25 -14.82 51.63 13.04
C ALA A 25 -15.15 50.56 14.10
N ILE A 26 -16.39 50.49 14.60
CA ILE A 26 -16.84 49.44 15.51
C ILE A 26 -16.76 48.06 14.83
N TYR A 27 -17.22 47.92 13.58
CA TYR A 27 -17.07 46.66 12.84
C TYR A 27 -15.61 46.26 12.61
N VAL A 28 -14.71 47.22 12.32
CA VAL A 28 -13.27 46.95 12.19
C VAL A 28 -12.64 46.57 13.53
N LEU A 29 -13.02 47.21 14.64
CA LEU A 29 -12.55 46.84 15.98
C LEU A 29 -13.07 45.48 16.43
N LEU A 30 -14.32 45.14 16.13
CA LEU A 30 -14.90 43.82 16.40
C LEU A 30 -14.24 42.74 15.52
N PHE A 31 -13.96 43.02 14.25
CA PHE A 31 -13.24 42.10 13.36
C PHE A 31 -11.77 41.92 13.78
N ALA A 32 -11.11 42.99 14.22
CA ALA A 32 -9.76 42.91 14.80
C ALA A 32 -9.74 42.13 16.12
N ALA A 33 -10.76 42.28 16.98
CA ALA A 33 -10.93 41.46 18.17
C ALA A 33 -11.21 39.99 17.83
N GLN A 34 -11.99 39.72 16.77
CA GLN A 34 -12.23 38.36 16.25
C GLN A 34 -10.92 37.69 15.78
N LEU A 35 -10.02 38.46 15.14
CA LEU A 35 -8.69 38.01 14.76
C LEU A 35 -7.76 37.78 15.97
N LEU A 36 -7.89 38.60 17.03
CA LEU A 36 -7.11 38.47 18.27
C LEU A 36 -7.53 37.27 19.13
N VAL A 37 -8.76 36.77 18.97
CA VAL A 37 -9.28 35.57 19.66
C VAL A 37 -8.93 34.28 18.90
N CYS A 38 -8.30 34.35 17.73
CA CYS A 38 -7.74 33.18 17.05
C CYS A 38 -6.40 32.73 17.66
N GLY A 39 -6.37 32.60 18.99
CA GLY A 39 -5.37 31.78 19.66
C GLY A 39 -5.64 30.33 19.27
N ALA A 40 -4.89 29.82 18.30
CA ALA A 40 -4.93 28.42 17.93
C ALA A 40 -4.56 27.59 19.17
N ALA A 41 -5.55 26.93 19.78
CA ALA A 41 -5.31 26.00 20.86
C ALA A 41 -4.37 24.91 20.33
N LYS A 42 -3.13 24.91 20.84
CA LYS A 42 -2.11 23.92 20.51
C LYS A 42 -2.70 22.57 20.89
N ARG A 43 -3.02 21.73 19.89
CA ARG A 43 -3.42 20.35 20.16
C ARG A 43 -2.14 19.60 20.50
N ASN A 44 -2.09 19.01 21.68
CA ASN A 44 -0.93 18.23 22.10
C ASN A 44 -0.79 16.92 21.30
N VAL A 45 -1.89 16.42 20.72
CA VAL A 45 -1.85 15.34 19.72
C VAL A 45 -1.68 15.90 18.30
N VAL A 46 -0.55 15.57 17.68
CA VAL A 46 -0.26 15.82 16.26
C VAL A 46 -1.06 14.85 15.38
N ILE A 47 -1.67 15.35 14.30
CA ILE A 47 -2.30 14.49 13.28
C ILE A 47 -1.23 14.19 12.23
N LEU A 48 -0.90 12.90 12.07
CA LEU A 48 0.11 12.44 11.14
C LEU A 48 -0.53 11.97 9.82
N THR A 49 -0.01 12.50 8.71
CA THR A 49 -0.46 12.33 7.33
C THR A 49 0.71 11.93 6.44
N GLU A 50 0.43 11.51 5.20
CA GLU A 50 1.47 11.13 4.22
C GLU A 50 2.50 12.24 3.91
N ASP A 51 2.14 13.50 4.13
CA ASP A 51 3.03 14.66 3.90
C ASP A 51 3.94 14.96 5.11
N ASN A 52 3.51 14.65 6.34
CA ASN A 52 4.20 15.07 7.56
C ASN A 52 4.80 13.93 8.39
N TRP A 53 4.44 12.66 8.16
CA TRP A 53 4.88 11.52 8.98
C TRP A 53 6.40 11.45 9.13
N ALA A 54 7.18 11.95 8.17
CA ALA A 54 8.63 12.01 8.24
C ALA A 54 9.16 12.74 9.49
N SER A 55 8.38 13.64 10.12
CA SER A 55 8.76 14.28 11.39
C SER A 55 8.91 13.28 12.55
N MET A 56 8.27 12.11 12.48
CA MET A 56 8.38 11.06 13.49
C MET A 56 9.72 10.31 13.45
N LEU A 57 10.58 10.61 12.47
CA LEU A 57 11.93 10.05 12.34
C LEU A 57 12.96 10.81 13.18
N GLU A 58 12.61 11.97 13.75
CA GLU A 58 13.51 12.83 14.52
C GLU A 58 12.97 13.00 15.95
N GLY A 59 13.80 12.67 16.95
CA GLY A 59 13.42 12.69 18.37
C GLY A 59 12.53 11.53 18.80
N GLU A 60 11.88 11.69 19.95
CA GLU A 60 11.03 10.66 20.57
C GLU A 60 9.54 10.92 20.31
N TRP A 61 8.84 9.89 19.81
CA TRP A 61 7.43 9.95 19.46
C TRP A 61 6.65 8.73 19.97
N MET A 62 5.39 8.97 20.32
CA MET A 62 4.37 7.96 20.57
C MET A 62 3.25 8.13 19.54
N VAL A 63 2.97 7.12 18.72
CA VAL A 63 2.00 7.21 17.61
C VAL A 63 0.94 6.12 17.67
N GLU A 64 -0.33 6.52 17.78
CA GLU A 64 -1.49 5.64 17.67
C GLU A 64 -2.00 5.54 16.23
N PHE A 65 -2.15 4.32 15.72
CA PHE A 65 -2.92 4.00 14.53
C PHE A 65 -4.33 3.59 14.93
N TYR A 66 -5.32 4.38 14.51
CA TYR A 66 -6.73 4.23 14.89
C TYR A 66 -7.66 4.23 13.68
N ALA A 67 -8.93 3.86 13.90
CA ALA A 67 -10.01 4.09 12.94
C ALA A 67 -11.30 4.55 13.65
N PRO A 68 -12.09 5.47 13.08
CA PRO A 68 -13.23 6.11 13.76
C PRO A 68 -14.38 5.12 14.06
N TRP A 69 -14.54 4.10 13.22
CA TRP A 69 -15.53 3.04 13.41
C TRP A 69 -15.13 2.03 14.50
N CYS A 70 -13.86 1.93 14.87
CA CYS A 70 -13.37 0.94 15.84
C CYS A 70 -13.77 1.28 17.29
N PRO A 71 -14.53 0.44 18.00
CA PRO A 71 -14.94 0.71 19.38
C PRO A 71 -13.77 0.81 20.36
N ALA A 72 -12.75 -0.03 20.20
CA ALA A 72 -11.57 -0.02 21.07
C ALA A 72 -10.73 1.26 20.92
N CYS A 73 -10.66 1.82 19.71
CA CYS A 73 -10.00 3.11 19.46
C CYS A 73 -10.76 4.25 20.13
N ARG A 74 -12.09 4.31 20.00
CA ARG A 74 -12.90 5.36 20.64
C ARG A 74 -12.77 5.39 22.17
N ASN A 75 -12.57 4.23 22.80
CA ASN A 75 -12.31 4.15 24.24
C ASN A 75 -10.89 4.61 24.62
N LEU A 76 -9.93 4.55 23.70
CA LEU A 76 -8.56 4.98 23.92
C LEU A 76 -8.37 6.48 23.70
N GLN A 77 -9.16 7.11 22.81
CA GLN A 77 -9.00 8.53 22.44
C GLN A 77 -8.88 9.49 23.62
N SER A 78 -9.74 9.38 24.65
CA SER A 78 -9.65 10.27 25.83
C SER A 78 -8.38 10.04 26.63
N THR A 79 -7.94 8.78 26.78
CA THR A 79 -6.69 8.43 27.46
C THR A 79 -5.46 8.86 26.66
N TRP A 80 -5.53 8.85 25.32
CA TRP A 80 -4.47 9.32 24.44
C TRP A 80 -4.33 10.84 24.46
N GLU A 81 -5.46 11.57 24.51
CA GLU A 81 -5.47 13.02 24.70
C GLU A 81 -4.96 13.42 26.09
N GLU A 82 -5.41 12.76 27.17
CA GLU A 82 -4.84 12.99 28.51
C GLU A 82 -3.35 12.62 28.62
N PHE A 83 -2.84 11.68 27.83
CA PHE A 83 -1.42 11.33 27.78
C PHE A 83 -0.61 12.39 27.02
N ALA A 84 -1.14 12.91 25.91
CA ALA A 84 -0.49 13.95 25.13
C ALA A 84 -0.26 15.25 25.92
N ASP A 85 -1.12 15.55 26.91
CA ASP A 85 -0.92 16.67 27.83
C ASP A 85 0.38 16.57 28.67
N TRP A 86 0.95 15.37 28.83
CA TRP A 86 2.26 15.15 29.48
C TRP A 86 3.44 15.15 28.50
N GLY A 87 3.20 15.32 27.20
CA GLY A 87 4.25 15.27 26.17
C GLY A 87 5.35 16.31 26.37
N GLU A 88 4.98 17.53 26.81
CA GLU A 88 5.96 18.59 27.11
C GLU A 88 6.81 18.29 28.35
N ASP A 89 6.24 17.66 29.38
CA ASP A 89 6.96 17.28 30.62
C ASP A 89 7.88 16.07 30.41
N LEU A 90 7.53 15.17 29.48
CA LEU A 90 8.29 13.96 29.13
C LEU A 90 9.26 14.14 27.95
N GLU A 91 9.33 15.35 27.37
CA GLU A 91 10.11 15.66 26.15
C GLU A 91 9.76 14.81 24.91
N ILE A 92 8.52 14.31 24.81
CA ILE A 92 8.04 13.47 23.69
C ILE A 92 6.96 14.14 22.85
N GLN A 93 6.82 13.71 21.59
CA GLN A 93 5.74 14.11 20.70
C GLN A 93 4.67 13.01 20.57
N VAL A 94 3.40 13.35 20.76
CA VAL A 94 2.29 12.39 20.65
C VAL A 94 1.54 12.59 19.34
N GLY A 95 1.47 11.54 18.52
CA GLY A 95 0.84 11.54 17.20
C GLY A 95 -0.36 10.58 17.11
N LYS A 96 -1.23 10.82 16.13
CA LYS A 96 -2.24 9.84 15.69
C LYS A 96 -2.38 9.80 14.17
N VAL A 97 -2.59 8.60 13.64
CA VAL A 97 -2.82 8.31 12.21
C VAL A 97 -4.19 7.64 12.05
N ASP A 98 -5.03 8.19 11.17
CA ASP A 98 -6.29 7.54 10.79
C ASP A 98 -6.04 6.57 9.62
N VAL A 99 -6.16 5.26 9.87
CA VAL A 99 -5.90 4.26 8.82
C VAL A 99 -6.99 4.19 7.74
N THR A 100 -8.10 4.93 7.90
CA THR A 100 -9.16 4.99 6.89
C THR A 100 -8.92 6.09 5.84
N GLU A 101 -8.26 7.17 6.23
CA GLU A 101 -7.81 8.23 5.33
C GLU A 101 -6.40 7.90 4.80
N GLU A 102 -5.48 7.52 5.68
CA GLU A 102 -4.05 7.33 5.37
C GLU A 102 -3.71 5.85 5.12
N ALA A 103 -4.34 5.26 4.10
CA ALA A 103 -4.17 3.85 3.74
C ALA A 103 -2.71 3.49 3.36
N GLY A 104 -1.95 4.44 2.80
CA GLY A 104 -0.55 4.25 2.45
C GLY A 104 0.37 4.20 3.69
N LEU A 105 0.07 4.96 4.75
CA LEU A 105 0.75 4.86 6.05
C LEU A 105 0.39 3.56 6.76
N SER A 106 -0.88 3.15 6.72
CA SER A 106 -1.31 1.85 7.25
C SER A 106 -0.51 0.69 6.65
N GLY A 107 -0.33 0.69 5.32
CA GLY A 107 0.56 -0.24 4.62
C GLY A 107 2.03 -0.08 5.02
N ARG A 108 2.52 1.16 5.12
CA ARG A 108 3.91 1.50 5.50
C ARG A 108 4.29 1.08 6.93
N PHE A 109 3.32 0.95 7.83
CA PHE A 109 3.53 0.52 9.21
C PHE A 109 3.08 -0.93 9.46
N GLY A 110 2.66 -1.63 8.40
CA GLY A 110 2.19 -3.02 8.47
C GLY A 110 1.03 -3.21 9.46
N VAL A 111 0.11 -2.24 9.55
CA VAL A 111 -0.92 -2.21 10.60
C VAL A 111 -2.02 -3.22 10.28
N THR A 112 -1.97 -4.37 10.97
CA THR A 112 -2.95 -5.46 10.80
C THR A 112 -4.06 -5.46 11.86
N SER A 113 -3.91 -4.73 12.96
CA SER A 113 -4.90 -4.66 14.04
C SER A 113 -4.93 -3.28 14.70
N LEU A 114 -6.08 -2.93 15.29
CA LEU A 114 -6.34 -1.60 15.86
C LEU A 114 -6.87 -1.70 17.32
N PRO A 115 -6.55 -0.72 18.18
CA PRO A 115 -5.51 0.29 17.98
C PRO A 115 -4.10 -0.34 18.06
N THR A 116 -3.19 0.07 17.19
CA THR A 116 -1.77 -0.28 17.28
C THR A 116 -0.98 0.97 17.62
N ILE A 117 -0.10 0.88 18.61
CA ILE A 117 0.74 1.99 19.06
C ILE A 117 2.19 1.65 18.77
N TYR A 118 2.93 2.61 18.21
CA TYR A 118 4.37 2.54 18.06
C TYR A 118 5.03 3.65 18.87
N HIS A 119 6.06 3.28 19.61
CA HIS A 119 7.09 4.19 20.07
C HIS A 119 8.14 4.35 18.96
N VAL A 120 8.63 5.55 18.76
CA VAL A 120 9.67 5.85 17.76
C VAL A 120 10.73 6.71 18.43
N LEU A 121 12.00 6.36 18.25
CA LEU A 121 13.13 7.15 18.72
C LEU A 121 14.15 7.23 17.60
N ASP A 122 14.37 8.43 17.04
CA ASP A 122 15.33 8.70 15.95
C ASP A 122 15.23 7.71 14.77
N GLY A 123 13.99 7.33 14.42
CA GLY A 123 13.69 6.40 13.33
C GLY A 123 13.80 4.91 13.68
N GLU A 124 14.07 4.54 14.94
CA GLU A 124 13.87 3.19 15.46
C GLU A 124 12.43 3.02 15.97
N PHE A 125 11.70 2.06 15.40
CA PHE A 125 10.29 1.81 15.73
C PHE A 125 10.16 0.63 16.70
N ARG A 126 9.44 0.80 17.80
CA ARG A 126 9.16 -0.24 18.81
C ARG A 126 7.64 -0.39 18.95
N LYS A 127 7.13 -1.62 18.85
CA LYS A 127 5.68 -1.86 18.98
C LYS A 127 5.30 -1.88 20.47
N TYR A 128 4.40 -1.01 20.88
CA TYR A 128 3.90 -1.00 22.25
C TYR A 128 2.94 -2.17 22.50
N THR A 129 3.20 -2.93 23.55
CA THR A 129 2.41 -4.12 23.97
C THR A 129 1.85 -4.00 25.39
N GLY A 130 2.09 -2.88 26.08
CA GLY A 130 1.64 -2.62 27.45
C GLY A 130 0.13 -2.38 27.58
N SER A 131 -0.30 -2.06 28.80
CA SER A 131 -1.66 -1.63 29.08
C SER A 131 -1.92 -0.28 28.43
N ARG A 132 -3.11 -0.08 27.87
CA ARG A 132 -3.48 1.16 27.16
C ARG A 132 -4.08 2.19 28.14
N THR A 133 -3.36 2.44 29.23
CA THR A 133 -3.73 3.37 30.30
C THR A 133 -2.69 4.48 30.39
N LYS A 134 -3.13 5.71 30.69
CA LYS A 134 -2.26 6.89 30.78
C LYS A 134 -1.01 6.65 31.64
N ASP A 135 -1.18 6.08 32.83
CA ASP A 135 -0.08 5.86 33.77
C ASP A 135 0.95 4.84 33.25
N ASP A 136 0.52 3.89 32.40
CA ASP A 136 1.42 2.92 31.76
C ASP A 136 2.16 3.57 30.59
N PHE A 137 1.51 4.44 29.80
CA PHE A 137 2.19 5.25 28.77
C PHE A 137 3.23 6.21 29.36
N ILE A 138 2.90 6.93 30.44
CA ILE A 138 3.83 7.81 31.14
C ILE A 138 5.03 7.01 31.65
N SER A 139 4.78 5.94 32.40
CA SER A 139 5.87 5.13 32.98
C SER A 139 6.66 4.33 31.95
N PHE A 140 6.11 4.06 30.75
CA PHE A 140 6.84 3.44 29.65
C PHE A 140 7.93 4.36 29.08
N VAL A 141 7.68 5.66 29.07
CA VAL A 141 8.60 6.70 28.62
C VAL A 141 9.56 7.10 29.76
N ASP A 142 9.02 7.47 30.92
CA ASP A 142 9.79 7.96 32.09
C ASP A 142 10.76 6.91 32.64
N ASP A 143 10.31 5.67 32.88
CA ASP A 143 11.19 4.56 33.31
C ASP A 143 12.00 3.96 32.13
N LYS A 144 11.90 4.50 30.91
CA LYS A 144 12.52 3.99 29.66
C LYS A 144 12.27 2.50 29.39
N LYS A 145 11.06 2.02 29.65
CA LYS A 145 10.70 0.59 29.45
C LYS A 145 10.87 0.15 27.99
N TRP A 146 10.83 1.10 27.05
CA TRP A 146 11.14 0.89 25.64
C TRP A 146 12.54 0.32 25.38
N GLU A 147 13.54 0.50 26.27
CA GLU A 147 14.86 -0.13 26.12
C GLU A 147 14.79 -1.66 26.14
N ASN A 148 13.77 -2.23 26.81
CA ASN A 148 13.54 -3.68 26.88
C ASN A 148 12.63 -4.19 25.75
N VAL A 149 12.13 -3.32 24.86
CA VAL A 149 11.30 -3.69 23.72
C VAL A 149 12.16 -3.76 22.47
N GLU A 150 12.19 -4.94 21.85
CA GLU A 150 12.92 -5.16 20.60
C GLU A 150 12.41 -4.21 19.50
N PRO A 151 13.30 -3.45 18.83
CA PRO A 151 12.92 -2.61 17.72
C PRO A 151 12.53 -3.47 16.50
N VAL A 152 11.66 -2.92 15.65
CA VAL A 152 11.28 -3.51 14.37
C VAL A 152 12.53 -3.62 13.48
N GLU A 153 12.77 -4.82 12.96
CA GLU A 153 13.90 -5.14 12.08
C GLU A 153 14.02 -4.15 10.90
N SER A 154 15.23 -3.69 10.60
CA SER A 154 15.46 -2.55 9.67
C SER A 154 14.91 -2.75 8.25
N TRP A 155 14.77 -3.99 7.77
CA TRP A 155 14.15 -4.28 6.47
C TRP A 155 12.63 -4.09 6.48
N LYS A 156 12.00 -4.33 7.64
CA LYS A 156 10.56 -4.17 7.90
C LYS A 156 10.22 -2.79 8.49
N ALA A 157 11.22 -2.00 8.87
CA ALA A 157 11.01 -0.66 9.39
C ALA A 157 10.29 0.24 8.36
N PRO A 158 9.34 1.11 8.80
CA PRO A 158 8.61 2.04 7.92
C PRO A 158 9.48 2.93 7.04
N ASN A 159 10.69 3.30 7.47
CA ASN A 159 11.64 4.09 6.68
C ASN A 159 12.39 3.26 5.59
N SER A 160 12.19 1.94 5.52
CA SER A 160 12.88 1.09 4.54
C SER A 160 12.37 1.27 3.10
N PHE A 161 13.20 0.89 2.13
CA PHE A 161 12.81 0.85 0.71
C PHE A 161 11.66 -0.12 0.46
N LEU A 162 11.75 -1.34 1.01
CA LEU A 162 10.70 -2.36 0.88
C LEU A 162 9.36 -1.83 1.38
N MET A 163 9.36 -1.17 2.53
CA MET A 163 8.12 -0.67 3.13
C MET A 163 7.59 0.58 2.44
N SER A 164 8.46 1.34 1.76
CA SER A 164 8.06 2.38 0.80
C SER A 164 7.37 1.80 -0.44
N CYS A 165 7.84 0.65 -0.96
CA CYS A 165 7.17 -0.08 -2.04
C CYS A 165 5.81 -0.65 -1.60
N VAL A 166 5.70 -1.18 -0.38
CA VAL A 166 4.41 -1.65 0.19
C VAL A 166 3.42 -0.49 0.33
N SER A 167 3.87 0.68 0.82
CA SER A 167 3.04 1.89 0.86
C SER A 167 2.52 2.27 -0.53
N TRP A 168 3.38 2.23 -1.56
CA TRP A 168 3.00 2.46 -2.95
C TRP A 168 1.97 1.44 -3.47
N LEU A 169 2.12 0.16 -3.16
CA LEU A 169 1.14 -0.89 -3.50
C LEU A 169 -0.24 -0.59 -2.90
N PHE A 170 -0.29 -0.21 -1.63
CA PHE A 170 -1.55 0.15 -0.95
C PHE A 170 -2.19 1.40 -1.57
N LYS A 171 -1.39 2.43 -1.90
CA LYS A 171 -1.87 3.63 -2.61
C LYS A 171 -2.42 3.30 -4.00
N ILE A 172 -1.74 2.45 -4.77
CA ILE A 172 -2.23 1.98 -6.08
C ILE A 172 -3.56 1.21 -5.92
N SER A 173 -3.65 0.31 -4.94
CA SER A 173 -4.88 -0.45 -4.67
C SER A 173 -6.08 0.47 -4.37
N MET A 174 -5.89 1.46 -3.50
CA MET A 174 -6.92 2.47 -3.22
C MET A 174 -7.22 3.35 -4.44
N ALA A 175 -6.21 3.80 -5.19
CA ALA A 175 -6.41 4.59 -6.40
C ALA A 175 -7.22 3.83 -7.48
N VAL A 176 -6.94 2.54 -7.70
CA VAL A 176 -7.73 1.68 -8.60
C VAL A 176 -9.19 1.60 -8.14
N ARG A 177 -9.42 1.48 -6.82
CA ARG A 177 -10.78 1.49 -6.26
C ARG A 177 -11.50 2.82 -6.49
N THR A 178 -10.84 3.95 -6.23
CA THR A 178 -11.38 5.30 -6.46
C THR A 178 -11.66 5.57 -7.93
N ILE A 179 -10.79 5.12 -8.83
CA ILE A 179 -11.00 5.21 -10.29
C ILE A 179 -12.19 4.35 -10.70
N HIS A 180 -12.32 3.11 -10.18
CA HIS A 180 -13.46 2.25 -10.46
C HIS A 180 -14.78 2.90 -10.02
N THR A 181 -14.85 3.44 -8.80
CA THR A 181 -16.07 4.10 -8.30
C THR A 181 -16.41 5.34 -9.12
N SER A 182 -15.43 6.22 -9.40
CA SER A 182 -15.67 7.42 -10.22
C SER A 182 -16.12 7.07 -11.65
N ILE A 183 -15.52 6.07 -12.29
CA ILE A 183 -15.95 5.59 -13.62
C ILE A 183 -17.40 5.07 -13.61
N THR A 184 -17.80 4.38 -12.54
CA THR A 184 -19.13 3.77 -12.43
C THR A 184 -20.20 4.80 -12.03
N GLU A 185 -19.86 5.73 -11.14
CA GLU A 185 -20.80 6.69 -10.53
C GLU A 185 -20.87 8.02 -11.31
N ASP A 186 -19.73 8.63 -11.68
CA ASP A 186 -19.70 9.93 -12.36
C ASP A 186 -19.92 9.82 -13.88
N TYR A 187 -19.31 8.81 -14.50
CA TYR A 187 -19.38 8.59 -15.96
C TYR A 187 -20.50 7.62 -16.37
N GLY A 188 -21.17 6.98 -15.41
CA GLY A 188 -22.27 6.05 -15.66
C GLY A 188 -21.90 4.81 -16.48
N ILE A 189 -20.60 4.47 -16.56
CA ILE A 189 -20.12 3.31 -17.31
C ILE A 189 -20.53 2.05 -16.53
N PRO A 190 -21.17 1.05 -17.18
CA PRO A 190 -21.57 -0.18 -16.49
C PRO A 190 -20.34 -0.94 -15.98
N VAL A 191 -20.50 -1.66 -14.87
CA VAL A 191 -19.42 -2.34 -14.14
C VAL A 191 -18.58 -3.30 -15.00
N TRP A 192 -19.15 -3.91 -16.04
CA TRP A 192 -18.36 -4.73 -16.97
C TRP A 192 -17.37 -3.89 -17.81
N GLY A 193 -17.74 -2.65 -18.15
CA GLY A 193 -16.92 -1.74 -18.94
C GLY A 193 -15.73 -1.19 -18.16
N SER A 194 -15.88 -0.92 -16.85
CA SER A 194 -14.75 -0.56 -15.99
C SER A 194 -13.75 -1.72 -15.89
N TYR A 195 -14.21 -2.97 -15.72
CA TYR A 195 -13.34 -4.14 -15.72
C TYR A 195 -12.63 -4.37 -17.06
N CYS A 196 -13.29 -4.18 -18.20
CA CYS A 196 -12.65 -4.24 -19.52
C CYS A 196 -11.55 -3.17 -19.68
N LEU A 197 -11.79 -1.94 -19.19
CA LEU A 197 -10.79 -0.88 -19.21
C LEU A 197 -9.58 -1.23 -18.33
N PHE A 198 -9.80 -1.68 -17.09
CA PHE A 198 -8.71 -2.10 -16.21
C PHE A 198 -7.91 -3.24 -16.83
N ALA A 199 -8.56 -4.30 -17.34
CA ALA A 199 -7.89 -5.42 -17.98
C ALA A 199 -7.00 -4.98 -19.17
N ALA A 200 -7.50 -4.08 -20.03
CA ALA A 200 -6.70 -3.52 -21.12
C ALA A 200 -5.47 -2.75 -20.61
N VAL A 201 -5.62 -1.94 -19.53
CA VAL A 201 -4.52 -1.23 -18.90
C VAL A 201 -3.49 -2.19 -18.29
N THR A 202 -3.91 -3.26 -17.60
CA THR A 202 -2.97 -4.24 -17.02
C THR A 202 -2.21 -5.00 -18.09
N ILE A 203 -2.86 -5.37 -19.20
CA ILE A 203 -2.20 -6.05 -20.34
C ILE A 203 -1.16 -5.13 -20.98
N VAL A 204 -1.51 -3.87 -21.27
CA VAL A 204 -0.56 -2.91 -21.88
C VAL A 204 0.60 -2.60 -20.93
N ALA A 205 0.32 -2.37 -19.64
CA ALA A 205 1.36 -2.13 -18.63
C ALA A 205 2.29 -3.35 -18.47
N GLY A 206 1.73 -4.57 -18.41
CA GLY A 206 2.49 -5.81 -18.33
C GLY A 206 3.39 -6.04 -19.56
N LEU A 207 2.89 -5.78 -20.77
CA LEU A 207 3.66 -5.86 -22.00
C LEU A 207 4.81 -4.85 -22.04
N LEU A 208 4.56 -3.60 -21.61
CA LEU A 208 5.59 -2.57 -21.52
C LEU A 208 6.67 -2.91 -20.48
N ILE A 209 6.28 -3.38 -19.29
CA ILE A 209 7.22 -3.82 -18.25
C ILE A 209 8.04 -5.03 -18.74
N GLY A 210 7.39 -6.01 -19.38
CA GLY A 210 8.07 -7.17 -19.96
C GLY A 210 9.11 -6.78 -21.02
N MET A 211 8.76 -5.90 -21.95
CA MET A 211 9.70 -5.36 -22.95
C MET A 211 10.88 -4.65 -22.29
N VAL A 212 10.63 -3.79 -21.29
CA VAL A 212 11.70 -3.08 -20.55
C VAL A 212 12.62 -4.05 -19.82
N LEU A 213 12.07 -5.12 -19.22
CA LEU A 213 12.89 -6.16 -18.58
C LEU A 213 13.79 -6.90 -19.57
N VAL A 214 13.30 -7.24 -20.78
CA VAL A 214 14.12 -7.85 -21.84
C VAL A 214 15.27 -6.92 -22.26
N PHE A 215 14.99 -5.63 -22.48
CA PHE A 215 16.04 -4.65 -22.77
C PHE A 215 17.08 -4.54 -21.65
N ILE A 216 16.66 -4.60 -20.38
CA ILE A 216 17.57 -4.60 -19.23
C ILE A 216 18.41 -5.88 -19.19
N THR A 217 17.84 -7.06 -19.45
CA THR A 217 18.61 -8.31 -19.49
C THR A 217 19.62 -8.33 -20.63
N ASP A 218 19.28 -7.81 -21.80
CA ASP A 218 20.21 -7.70 -22.94
C ASP A 218 21.35 -6.71 -22.66
N CYS A 219 21.10 -5.67 -21.85
CA CYS A 219 22.12 -4.71 -21.41
C CYS A 219 23.03 -5.26 -20.29
N LEU A 220 22.49 -6.07 -19.37
CA LEU A 220 23.25 -6.64 -18.25
C LEU A 220 24.04 -7.89 -18.63
N CYS A 221 23.53 -8.68 -19.57
CA CYS A 221 24.13 -9.91 -20.06
C CYS A 221 24.44 -9.80 -21.56
N PRO A 222 25.46 -9.00 -21.97
CA PRO A 222 25.89 -8.98 -23.36
C PRO A 222 26.33 -10.39 -23.78
N ALA A 223 25.56 -11.00 -24.69
CA ALA A 223 25.78 -12.36 -25.13
C ALA A 223 27.22 -12.53 -25.65
N ALA A 224 28.03 -13.32 -24.95
CA ALA A 224 29.36 -13.64 -25.41
C ALA A 224 29.25 -14.36 -26.76
N PRO A 225 29.99 -13.93 -27.81
CA PRO A 225 29.87 -14.54 -29.12
C PRO A 225 30.20 -16.03 -29.04
N PRO A 226 29.47 -16.89 -29.75
CA PRO A 226 29.71 -18.33 -29.71
C PRO A 226 31.16 -18.60 -30.12
N LYS A 227 31.93 -19.23 -29.23
CA LYS A 227 33.30 -19.64 -29.51
C LYS A 227 33.26 -20.76 -30.54
N GLY A 228 33.38 -20.38 -31.81
CA GLY A 228 33.40 -21.32 -32.93
C GLY A 228 34.54 -22.33 -32.74
N PHE A 229 34.19 -23.61 -32.77
CA PHE A 229 35.14 -24.71 -32.83
C PHE A 229 34.92 -25.46 -34.15
N TYR A 230 35.28 -24.81 -35.26
CA TYR A 230 35.52 -25.52 -36.51
C TYR A 230 36.99 -25.96 -36.49
N GLU A 231 37.23 -27.24 -36.20
CA GLU A 231 38.57 -27.82 -36.37
C GLU A 231 38.61 -28.50 -37.74
N PRO A 232 39.53 -28.12 -38.65
CA PRO A 232 39.55 -28.64 -40.01
C PRO A 232 40.12 -30.06 -40.03
N VAL A 233 39.25 -31.07 -39.96
CA VAL A 233 39.64 -32.48 -40.10
C VAL A 233 40.18 -32.71 -41.52
N GLN A 234 41.48 -33.01 -41.60
CA GLN A 234 42.14 -33.38 -42.86
C GLN A 234 41.65 -34.76 -43.31
N MET A 235 41.08 -34.85 -44.52
CA MET A 235 40.72 -36.13 -45.14
C MET A 235 41.96 -36.84 -45.70
N GLU A 236 42.48 -37.81 -44.96
CA GLU A 236 43.27 -38.91 -45.56
C GLU A 236 42.35 -40.11 -45.84
N MET A 237 42.33 -40.59 -47.08
CA MET A 237 41.51 -41.73 -47.51
C MET A 237 42.34 -43.04 -47.53
N PRO A 238 41.96 -44.07 -46.76
CA PRO A 238 42.41 -45.45 -46.95
C PRO A 238 41.52 -46.22 -47.95
N PRO A 239 42.02 -47.31 -48.56
CA PRO A 239 41.50 -47.79 -49.85
C PRO A 239 40.25 -48.67 -49.81
N THR A 240 39.57 -48.67 -50.96
CA THR A 240 38.34 -49.37 -51.30
C THR A 240 38.32 -50.87 -50.96
N LYS A 241 37.22 -51.34 -50.35
CA LYS A 241 36.73 -52.72 -50.54
C LYS A 241 35.27 -52.71 -50.94
N VAL A 242 35.02 -53.12 -52.18
CA VAL A 242 33.67 -53.26 -52.75
C VAL A 242 33.02 -54.53 -52.20
N ARG A 243 31.78 -54.43 -51.70
CA ARG A 243 30.79 -55.51 -51.81
C ARG A 243 29.40 -54.90 -52.03
N ARG A 244 28.77 -55.29 -53.14
CA ARG A 244 27.36 -54.99 -53.46
C ARG A 244 26.46 -56.07 -52.88
N ASP A 245 25.23 -55.69 -52.56
CA ASP A 245 23.95 -56.29 -53.01
C ASP A 245 22.88 -55.18 -52.73
N ASP A 246 22.17 -54.65 -53.73
CA ASP A 246 20.92 -55.15 -54.33
C ASP A 246 19.72 -55.11 -53.36
N ARG A 247 18.55 -54.50 -53.60
CA ARG A 247 18.03 -53.65 -54.72
C ARG A 247 16.82 -52.77 -54.19
N PRO A 248 15.84 -52.22 -54.96
CA PRO A 248 15.49 -50.79 -55.00
C PRO A 248 14.11 -50.43 -54.34
N PRO A 249 13.63 -49.15 -54.41
CA PRO A 249 12.52 -48.63 -53.58
C PRO A 249 11.18 -48.45 -54.34
N THR A 250 10.33 -47.53 -53.82
CA THR A 250 8.96 -47.06 -54.19
C THR A 250 7.82 -47.72 -53.39
N GLU A 251 6.68 -47.08 -53.11
CA GLU A 251 6.02 -45.89 -53.72
C GLU A 251 5.21 -45.07 -52.68
N ASP A 252 4.60 -43.95 -53.09
CA ASP A 252 4.06 -42.85 -52.26
C ASP A 252 2.53 -42.93 -51.91
N GLN A 253 2.04 -41.93 -51.13
CA GLN A 253 0.63 -41.48 -50.97
C GLN A 253 -0.35 -42.42 -50.21
N GLU A 254 -1.44 -42.00 -49.52
CA GLU A 254 -2.13 -40.70 -49.30
C GLU A 254 -3.00 -40.74 -48.00
N GLU A 255 -3.51 -39.58 -47.55
CA GLU A 255 -4.76 -39.20 -46.80
C GLU A 255 -5.76 -40.30 -46.28
N GLU A 256 -6.64 -40.15 -45.27
CA GLU A 256 -7.01 -39.10 -44.26
C GLU A 256 -7.90 -39.74 -43.12
N ASP A 257 -8.36 -38.90 -42.17
CA ASP A 257 -9.58 -38.99 -41.31
C ASP A 257 -9.72 -39.85 -40.02
N GLU A 258 -10.10 -39.12 -38.94
CA GLU A 258 -11.09 -39.34 -37.84
C GLU A 258 -11.08 -40.68 -37.06
N GLU A 259 -11.01 -40.69 -35.72
CA GLU A 259 -12.10 -40.34 -34.79
C GLU A 259 -11.63 -39.94 -33.35
N GLU A 260 -12.54 -39.27 -32.65
CA GLU A 260 -12.73 -38.94 -31.21
C GLU A 260 -12.30 -40.03 -30.17
N GLU A 261 -12.12 -39.79 -28.86
CA GLU A 261 -12.54 -38.72 -27.93
C GLU A 261 -11.70 -38.77 -26.61
N GLU A 262 -11.88 -37.76 -25.73
CA GLU A 262 -11.62 -37.67 -24.27
C GLU A 262 -10.54 -38.53 -23.54
N MET A 263 -9.71 -37.87 -22.72
CA MET A 263 -9.20 -38.49 -21.48
C MET A 263 -9.04 -37.47 -20.33
N GLU A 264 -9.44 -37.89 -19.13
CA GLU A 264 -9.58 -37.09 -17.91
C GLU A 264 -8.24 -36.78 -17.19
N GLU A 265 -8.36 -36.11 -16.04
CA GLU A 265 -7.33 -35.44 -15.25
C GLU A 265 -6.34 -36.35 -14.47
N ALA A 266 -5.35 -35.65 -13.88
CA ALA A 266 -4.79 -35.87 -12.54
C ALA A 266 -3.52 -36.75 -12.36
N GLU A 267 -2.42 -36.02 -12.16
CA GLU A 267 -1.42 -36.14 -11.08
C GLU A 267 -0.89 -37.52 -10.59
N GLU A 268 0.40 -37.75 -10.85
CA GLU A 268 1.43 -38.17 -9.87
C GLU A 268 2.74 -37.42 -10.26
N GLY A 269 3.68 -37.07 -9.38
CA GLY A 269 3.78 -37.30 -7.94
C GLY A 269 5.22 -37.66 -7.54
N ASP A 270 6.05 -36.66 -7.21
CA ASP A 270 7.45 -36.78 -6.72
C ASP A 270 7.73 -35.59 -5.77
N ALA A 271 8.46 -35.64 -4.65
CA ALA A 271 9.05 -36.70 -3.82
C ALA A 271 9.30 -36.06 -2.40
N GLU A 272 9.85 -36.68 -1.34
CA GLU A 272 10.55 -37.96 -1.14
C GLU A 272 10.47 -38.41 0.36
N GLU A 273 11.51 -39.07 0.85
CA GLU A 273 11.88 -39.60 2.20
C GLU A 273 11.67 -38.68 3.45
N ASP A 274 11.58 -39.19 4.71
CA ASP A 274 12.60 -40.07 5.30
C ASP A 274 12.22 -40.91 6.56
N ASN A 275 12.86 -42.09 6.62
CA ASN A 275 13.28 -42.99 7.72
C ASN A 275 12.52 -43.29 9.05
N ASP A 276 12.35 -44.62 9.24
CA ASP A 276 12.82 -45.47 10.37
C ASP A 276 11.86 -45.98 11.48
N ALA A 277 12.14 -47.24 11.89
CA ALA A 277 11.78 -48.00 13.08
C ALA A 277 10.30 -48.03 13.55
N ASN A 278 9.66 -49.20 13.75
CA ASN A 278 10.17 -50.26 14.63
C ASN A 278 9.39 -51.59 14.48
N ILE A 279 10.01 -52.68 14.91
CA ILE A 279 9.57 -54.07 14.80
C ILE A 279 8.80 -54.52 16.05
N ARG A 280 7.54 -55.02 15.94
CA ARG A 280 7.11 -56.29 16.59
C ARG A 280 5.68 -56.78 16.29
N LYS A 281 5.61 -58.09 16.03
CA LYS A 281 4.41 -58.93 15.83
C LYS A 281 3.57 -59.07 17.12
N ARG A 282 2.23 -58.98 17.04
CA ARG A 282 1.25 -60.08 17.33
C ARG A 282 -0.20 -59.63 17.67
N ARG A 283 -1.14 -59.98 16.77
CA ARG A 283 -2.31 -60.87 16.98
C ARG A 283 -3.30 -60.65 18.17
N VAL A 284 -4.53 -60.21 17.81
CA VAL A 284 -5.88 -60.65 18.32
C VAL A 284 -6.48 -60.05 19.61
N LYS A 285 -7.48 -59.15 19.40
CA LYS A 285 -8.92 -59.20 19.76
C LYS A 285 -9.41 -59.32 21.23
N ALA A 286 -10.48 -58.55 21.50
CA ALA A 286 -11.41 -58.57 22.67
C ALA A 286 -10.84 -57.87 23.94
N THR A 287 -11.63 -57.23 24.84
CA THR A 287 -13.10 -57.18 25.06
C THR A 287 -13.46 -55.99 25.97
N ALA A 288 -14.71 -55.50 25.93
CA ALA A 288 -15.39 -54.65 26.96
C ALA A 288 -14.71 -53.30 27.32
N GLU A 289 -15.41 -52.23 27.71
CA GLU A 289 -16.75 -52.12 28.33
C GLU A 289 -17.52 -50.91 27.75
#